data_AF-A0A7W7YC69-F1
#
_entry.id   AF-A0A7W7YC69-F1
#
_cell.length_a   1.000
_cell.length_b   1.000
_cell.length_c   1.000
_cell.angle_alpha   90.00
_cell.angle_beta   90.00
_cell.angle_gamma   90.00
#
_symmetry.space_group_name_H-M   'P 1'
#
loop_
_entity.id
_entity.type
_entity.pdbx_description
1 polymer ?
#
loop_
_entity_poly.entity_id
_entity_poly.type
_entity_poly.pdbx_seq_one_letter_code
_entity_poly.pdbx_strand_id
1 'polypeptide(L)'
;MKIELVLGCLILAAFVTAIMIPMIKLAFSPTARRRVRHNALGDGTHAHLSLRADAPIGTKNYLVKRGSDANHAAVVAAASDEPLGVCPDEADAAEDPIDVILLGVAKRTVLMVAQGTIAADVDVYSYGDGTVTTTPAATGTYWKVGKSRTASTAGLEIEVEPCQPRLTKVVANAATLATTQAAMVNGAVVIVLGA
;
A
#
# COMPACT_ATOMS: atom_id res chain seq x y z
N MET A 1 -58.40 -27.29 -29.65
CA MET A 1 -58.28 -25.85 -29.32
C MET A 1 -57.30 -25.49 -28.19
N LYS A 2 -56.72 -26.43 -27.43
CA LYS A 2 -55.79 -26.10 -26.32
C LYS A 2 -54.30 -26.01 -26.72
N ILE A 3 -53.88 -26.70 -27.79
CA ILE A 3 -52.47 -26.75 -28.23
C ILE A 3 -52.02 -25.46 -28.94
N GLU A 4 -52.86 -24.89 -29.80
CA GLU A 4 -52.56 -23.64 -30.52
C GLU A 4 -52.37 -22.43 -29.57
N LEU A 5 -53.12 -22.39 -28.46
CA LEU A 5 -53.02 -21.33 -27.46
C LEU A 5 -51.72 -21.44 -26.64
N VAL A 6 -51.31 -22.66 -26.30
CA VAL A 6 -50.06 -22.92 -25.54
C VAL A 6 -48.83 -22.62 -26.40
N LEU A 7 -48.88 -22.97 -27.70
CA LEU A 7 -47.80 -22.70 -28.63
C LEU A 7 -47.62 -21.19 -28.88
N GLY A 8 -48.73 -20.44 -28.99
CA GLY A 8 -48.70 -18.98 -29.10
C GLY A 8 -48.08 -18.26 -27.90
N CYS A 9 -48.39 -18.71 -26.67
CA CYS A 9 -47.81 -18.13 -25.46
C CYS A 9 -46.30 -18.40 -25.32
N LEU A 10 -45.83 -19.58 -25.76
CA LEU A 10 -44.40 -19.92 -25.74
C LEU A 10 -43.58 -19.07 -26.72
N ILE A 11 -44.12 -18.80 -27.92
CA ILE A 11 -43.46 -17.94 -28.92
C ILE A 11 -43.39 -16.50 -28.40
N LEU A 12 -44.44 -15.99 -27.77
CA LEU A 12 -44.46 -14.63 -27.21
C LEU A 12 -43.45 -14.49 -26.06
N ALA A 13 -43.34 -15.50 -25.17
CA ALA A 13 -42.38 -15.49 -24.07
C ALA A 13 -40.92 -15.52 -24.55
N ALA A 14 -40.62 -16.26 -25.62
CA ALA A 14 -39.29 -16.30 -26.23
C ALA A 14 -38.88 -14.93 -26.83
N PHE A 15 -39.82 -14.21 -27.46
CA PHE A 15 -39.54 -12.88 -28.00
C PHE A 15 -39.31 -11.82 -26.91
N VAL A 16 -40.10 -11.86 -25.83
CA VAL A 16 -39.95 -10.90 -24.71
C VAL A 16 -38.61 -11.10 -24.00
N THR A 17 -38.19 -12.34 -23.78
CA THR A 17 -36.91 -12.63 -23.11
C THR A 17 -35.69 -12.27 -23.97
N ALA A 18 -35.75 -12.48 -25.30
CA ALA A 18 -34.66 -12.11 -26.21
C ALA A 18 -34.38 -10.60 -26.25
N ILE A 19 -35.41 -9.75 -26.02
CA ILE A 19 -35.28 -8.29 -26.03
C ILE A 19 -34.87 -7.75 -24.65
N MET A 20 -35.37 -8.32 -23.56
CA MET A 20 -35.12 -7.82 -22.20
C MET A 20 -33.71 -8.14 -21.68
N ILE A 21 -33.13 -9.29 -22.05
CA ILE A 21 -31.79 -9.70 -21.60
C ILE A 21 -30.67 -8.73 -22.03
N PRO A 22 -30.58 -8.24 -23.28
CA PRO A 22 -29.56 -7.27 -23.67
C PRO A 22 -29.78 -5.89 -23.03
N MET A 23 -31.04 -5.46 -22.82
CA MET A 23 -31.34 -4.18 -22.16
C MET A 23 -30.94 -4.17 -20.68
N ILE A 24 -31.14 -5.29 -19.95
CA ILE A 24 -30.68 -5.43 -18.57
C ILE A 24 -29.14 -5.44 -18.52
N LYS A 25 -28.46 -6.11 -19.47
CA LYS A 25 -26.99 -6.09 -19.53
C LYS A 25 -26.41 -4.71 -19.85
N LEU A 26 -27.14 -3.88 -20.62
CA LEU A 26 -26.71 -2.52 -20.93
C LEU A 26 -27.00 -1.55 -19.77
N ALA A 27 -28.09 -1.76 -19.02
CA ALA A 27 -28.45 -0.95 -17.84
C ALA A 27 -27.57 -1.25 -16.61
N PHE A 28 -27.06 -2.48 -16.50
CA PHE A 28 -26.14 -2.91 -15.44
C PHE A 28 -24.68 -3.00 -15.89
N SER A 29 -24.35 -2.52 -17.10
CA SER A 29 -22.96 -2.24 -17.43
C SER A 29 -22.50 -1.16 -16.45
N PRO A 30 -21.50 -1.41 -15.58
CA PRO A 30 -20.80 -0.32 -14.95
C PRO A 30 -20.05 0.36 -16.09
N THR A 31 -20.72 1.27 -16.81
CA THR A 31 -20.03 2.28 -17.60
C THR A 31 -19.17 3.00 -16.59
N ALA A 32 -17.91 2.55 -16.53
CA ALA A 32 -16.88 3.11 -15.71
C ALA A 32 -16.98 4.61 -15.92
N ARG A 33 -17.38 5.32 -14.86
CA ARG A 33 -17.29 6.76 -14.82
C ARG A 33 -15.81 7.04 -15.00
N ARG A 34 -15.38 7.24 -16.24
CA ARG A 34 -14.08 7.77 -16.59
C ARG A 34 -14.12 9.23 -16.18
N ARG A 35 -14.12 9.45 -14.86
CA ARG A 35 -13.69 10.71 -14.28
C ARG A 35 -12.29 10.88 -14.82
N VAL A 36 -12.13 11.85 -15.71
CA VAL A 36 -10.82 12.36 -16.09
C VAL A 36 -10.19 12.78 -14.76
N ARG A 37 -9.32 11.93 -14.21
CA ARG A 37 -8.63 12.24 -12.96
C ARG A 37 -7.70 13.39 -13.31
N HIS A 38 -7.89 14.54 -12.67
CA HIS A 38 -6.95 15.66 -12.63
C HIS A 38 -5.69 15.30 -11.81
N ASN A 39 -5.28 14.02 -11.88
CA ASN A 39 -4.20 13.36 -11.15
C ASN A 39 -3.52 12.34 -12.09
N ALA A 40 -3.22 12.75 -13.32
CA ALA A 40 -2.70 11.86 -14.34
C ALA A 40 -1.17 11.84 -14.25
N LEU A 41 -0.60 10.75 -13.71
CA LEU A 41 0.75 10.23 -14.00
C LEU A 41 1.87 11.27 -14.28
N GLY A 42 1.94 12.38 -13.53
CA GLY A 42 2.95 13.41 -13.77
C GLY A 42 2.63 14.83 -13.30
N ASP A 43 1.35 15.20 -13.12
CA ASP A 43 0.96 16.53 -12.64
C ASP A 43 -0.10 16.52 -11.52
N GLY A 44 0.11 17.37 -10.50
CA GLY A 44 -0.83 17.62 -9.41
C GLY A 44 -0.27 17.50 -7.98
N THR A 45 -1.12 17.83 -7.01
CA THR A 45 -0.84 17.61 -5.57
C THR A 45 -1.60 16.36 -5.11
N HIS A 46 -0.89 15.41 -4.52
CA HIS A 46 -1.44 14.09 -4.23
C HIS A 46 -1.28 13.71 -2.76
N ALA A 47 -2.34 13.18 -2.16
CA ALA A 47 -2.25 12.41 -0.92
C ALA A 47 -2.10 10.89 -1.20
N HIS A 48 -2.52 10.48 -2.39
CA HIS A 48 -2.47 9.12 -2.90
C HIS A 48 -1.93 9.14 -4.33
N LEU A 49 -1.04 8.20 -4.66
CA LEU A 49 -0.53 8.02 -6.02
C LEU A 49 -1.13 6.77 -6.63
N SER A 50 -1.65 6.89 -7.85
CA SER A 50 -1.99 5.73 -8.67
C SER A 50 -0.76 5.32 -9.48
N LEU A 51 -0.17 4.19 -9.12
CA LEU A 51 1.03 3.62 -9.74
C LEU A 51 0.73 2.24 -10.32
N ARG A 52 1.73 1.61 -10.93
CA ARG A 52 1.67 0.21 -11.36
C ARG A 52 2.57 -0.66 -10.49
N ALA A 53 2.17 -1.90 -10.27
CA ALA A 53 3.02 -2.85 -9.54
C ALA A 53 4.19 -3.32 -10.43
N ASP A 54 5.41 -3.33 -9.89
CA ASP A 54 6.58 -3.94 -10.58
C ASP A 54 6.51 -5.47 -10.60
N ALA A 55 5.82 -6.04 -9.61
CA ALA A 55 5.70 -7.47 -9.36
C ALA A 55 4.42 -7.71 -8.55
N PRO A 56 3.94 -8.96 -8.45
CA PRO A 56 2.78 -9.28 -7.62
C PRO A 56 2.94 -8.77 -6.18
N ILE A 57 1.91 -8.10 -5.67
CA ILE A 57 1.80 -7.66 -4.27
C ILE A 57 0.75 -8.55 -3.61
N GLY A 58 1.21 -9.62 -2.96
CA GLY A 58 0.34 -10.66 -2.44
C GLY A 58 -0.37 -10.34 -1.12
N THR A 59 -0.21 -9.14 -0.57
CA THR A 59 -0.84 -8.76 0.70
C THR A 59 -1.12 -7.27 0.75
N LYS A 60 -2.32 -6.92 1.22
CA LYS A 60 -2.74 -5.53 1.45
C LYS A 60 -1.93 -4.89 2.56
N ASN A 61 -1.89 -3.57 2.54
CA ASN A 61 -1.26 -2.72 3.55
C ASN A 61 0.25 -2.94 3.70
N TYR A 62 0.90 -3.43 2.64
CA TYR A 62 2.36 -3.51 2.56
C TYR A 62 2.98 -2.15 2.26
N LEU A 63 4.15 -1.91 2.87
CA LEU A 63 5.01 -0.80 2.52
C LEU A 63 5.58 -0.99 1.13
N VAL A 64 5.46 0.05 0.32
CA VAL A 64 5.99 0.10 -1.04
C VAL A 64 7.01 1.21 -1.19
N LYS A 65 7.97 1.00 -2.07
CA LYS A 65 8.97 1.97 -2.52
C LYS A 65 8.74 2.28 -3.99
N ARG A 66 9.45 3.31 -4.48
CA ARG A 66 9.54 3.57 -5.91
C ARG A 66 10.07 2.32 -6.62
N GLY A 67 9.37 1.94 -7.69
CA GLY A 67 9.71 0.81 -8.51
C GLY A 67 10.91 1.07 -9.41
N SER A 68 11.11 0.16 -10.35
CA SER A 68 12.10 0.22 -11.42
C SER A 68 11.91 1.45 -12.31
N ASP A 69 10.66 1.83 -12.54
CA ASP A 69 10.25 2.97 -13.35
C ASP A 69 9.54 4.06 -12.54
N ALA A 70 9.45 5.27 -13.12
CA ALA A 70 8.89 6.44 -12.45
C ALA A 70 7.40 6.30 -12.08
N ASN A 71 6.66 5.45 -12.79
CA ASN A 71 5.22 5.22 -12.57
C ASN A 71 4.93 3.88 -11.88
N HIS A 72 5.96 3.24 -11.35
CA HIS A 72 5.86 1.93 -10.74
C HIS A 72 6.19 1.99 -9.25
N ALA A 73 5.63 1.03 -8.52
CA ALA A 73 5.95 0.78 -7.13
C ALA A 73 6.23 -0.71 -6.93
N ALA A 74 7.17 -0.98 -6.04
CA ALA A 74 7.56 -2.32 -5.63
C ALA A 74 7.41 -2.42 -4.11
N VAL A 75 7.18 -3.63 -3.59
CA VAL A 75 7.26 -3.87 -2.15
C VAL A 75 8.68 -3.51 -1.68
N VAL A 76 8.77 -2.90 -0.49
CA VAL A 76 10.06 -2.61 0.13
C VAL A 76 10.83 -3.93 0.33
N ALA A 77 12.04 -4.03 -0.23
CA ALA A 77 12.81 -5.28 -0.29
C ALA A 77 13.99 -5.33 0.70
N ALA A 78 14.35 -4.19 1.29
CA ALA A 78 15.36 -4.11 2.34
C ALA A 78 15.02 -2.99 3.33
N ALA A 79 15.42 -3.15 4.60
CA ALA A 79 15.21 -2.13 5.63
C ALA A 79 15.87 -0.77 5.31
N SER A 80 16.88 -0.78 4.44
CA SER A 80 17.59 0.42 3.95
C SER A 80 16.88 1.14 2.81
N ASP A 81 15.90 0.51 2.15
CA ASP A 81 15.16 1.13 1.07
C ASP A 81 14.19 2.17 1.64
N GLU A 82 14.17 3.36 1.05
CA GLU A 82 13.26 4.43 1.47
C GLU A 82 11.81 4.08 1.10
N PRO A 83 10.90 3.91 2.07
CA PRO A 83 9.49 3.64 1.80
C PRO A 83 8.82 4.89 1.23
N LEU A 84 8.04 4.73 0.16
CA LEU A 84 7.23 5.81 -0.41
C LEU A 84 5.88 5.94 0.32
N GLY A 85 5.26 4.79 0.63
CA GLY A 85 3.86 4.72 0.97
C GLY A 85 3.42 3.34 1.44
N VAL A 86 2.12 3.23 1.66
CA VAL A 86 1.42 1.96 1.90
C VAL A 86 0.50 1.66 0.73
N CYS A 87 0.52 0.43 0.23
CA CYS A 87 -0.44 -0.05 -0.76
C CYS A 87 -1.64 -0.69 -0.05
N PRO A 88 -2.86 -0.12 -0.10
CA PRO A 88 -4.04 -0.71 0.54
C PRO A 88 -4.63 -1.87 -0.27
N ASP A 89 -4.15 -2.07 -1.50
CA ASP A 89 -4.63 -3.06 -2.46
C ASP A 89 -3.64 -4.23 -2.60
N GLU A 90 -4.06 -5.26 -3.33
CA GLU A 90 -3.24 -6.38 -3.81
C GLU A 90 -3.05 -6.24 -5.33
N ALA A 91 -1.97 -6.82 -5.85
CA ALA A 91 -1.71 -6.91 -7.27
C ALA A 91 -1.35 -8.36 -7.62
N ASP A 92 -2.04 -8.94 -8.60
CA ASP A 92 -1.84 -10.33 -8.99
C ASP A 92 -0.63 -10.47 -9.93
N ALA A 93 -0.31 -9.41 -10.67
CA ALA A 93 0.79 -9.37 -11.62
C ALA A 93 1.51 -8.02 -11.66
N ALA A 94 2.65 -7.99 -12.35
CA ALA A 94 3.26 -6.73 -12.76
C ALA A 94 2.32 -5.95 -13.69
N GLU A 95 2.48 -4.63 -13.74
CA GLU A 95 1.65 -3.65 -14.48
C GLU A 95 0.23 -3.44 -13.94
N ASP A 96 -0.22 -4.22 -12.95
CA ASP A 96 -1.53 -4.03 -12.34
C ASP A 96 -1.59 -2.65 -11.65
N PRO A 97 -2.70 -1.91 -11.83
CA PRO A 97 -2.86 -0.60 -11.22
C PRO A 97 -3.05 -0.72 -9.71
N ILE A 98 -2.25 0.00 -8.94
CA ILE A 98 -2.28 0.03 -7.48
C ILE A 98 -2.42 1.46 -6.95
N ASP A 99 -3.06 1.60 -5.80
CA ASP A 99 -3.05 2.84 -5.03
C ASP A 99 -1.89 2.85 -4.03
N VAL A 100 -1.29 4.01 -3.81
CA VAL A 100 -0.24 4.19 -2.81
C VAL A 100 -0.58 5.39 -1.94
N ILE A 101 -0.85 5.12 -0.67
CA ILE A 101 -1.05 6.13 0.37
C ILE A 101 0.31 6.69 0.76
N LEU A 102 0.56 7.98 0.49
CA LEU A 102 1.85 8.62 0.75
C LEU A 102 2.10 8.81 2.25
N LEU A 103 3.26 8.35 2.72
CA LEU A 103 3.71 8.57 4.09
C LEU A 103 4.04 10.05 4.33
N GLY A 104 3.68 10.57 5.51
CA GLY A 104 3.90 11.97 5.89
C GLY A 104 2.94 12.99 5.26
N VAL A 105 2.13 12.59 4.27
CA VAL A 105 1.10 13.43 3.65
C VAL A 105 -0.31 13.02 4.08
N ALA A 106 -0.51 11.74 4.39
CA ALA A 106 -1.78 11.21 4.85
C ALA A 106 -2.28 11.93 6.12
N LYS A 107 -3.46 12.56 6.06
CA LYS A 107 -4.09 13.26 7.19
C LYS A 107 -4.89 12.31 8.10
N ARG A 108 -4.48 11.05 8.19
CA ARG A 108 -5.16 9.98 8.94
C ARG A 108 -4.16 8.91 9.36
N THR A 109 -4.56 8.07 10.31
CA THR A 109 -3.89 6.81 10.55
C THR A 109 -4.04 5.88 9.34
N VAL A 110 -3.06 5.02 9.16
CA VAL A 110 -2.97 4.07 8.05
C VAL A 110 -2.73 2.68 8.62
N LEU A 111 -3.33 1.67 8.01
CA LEU A 111 -3.08 0.28 8.35
C LEU A 111 -1.76 -0.16 7.71
N MET A 112 -0.92 -0.85 8.46
CA MET A 112 0.31 -1.48 7.98
C MET A 112 0.34 -2.93 8.45
N VAL A 113 1.20 -3.78 7.91
CA VAL A 113 1.35 -5.16 8.38
C VAL A 113 2.52 -5.29 9.34
N ALA A 114 2.29 -5.88 10.51
CA ALA A 114 3.32 -6.10 11.51
C ALA A 114 4.19 -7.32 11.17
N GLN A 115 5.51 -7.16 11.29
CA GLN A 115 6.48 -8.25 11.12
C GLN A 115 6.49 -9.21 12.32
N GLY A 116 6.23 -8.67 13.50
CA GLY A 116 6.35 -9.33 14.79
C GLY A 116 5.38 -8.74 15.81
N THR A 117 5.59 -9.03 17.08
CA THR A 117 4.81 -8.39 18.15
C THR A 117 5.19 -6.93 18.29
N ILE A 118 4.20 -6.05 18.12
CA ILE A 118 4.33 -4.60 18.25
C ILE A 118 3.33 -4.13 19.30
N ALA A 119 3.81 -3.42 20.32
CA ALA A 119 2.95 -2.82 21.34
C ALA A 119 2.27 -1.54 20.80
N ALA A 120 1.24 -1.06 21.48
CA ALA A 120 0.66 0.24 21.18
C ALA A 120 1.62 1.39 21.59
N ASP A 121 1.51 2.53 20.91
CA ASP A 121 2.27 3.76 21.16
C ASP A 121 3.80 3.66 21.00
N VAL A 122 4.30 2.70 20.21
CA VAL A 122 5.73 2.54 19.92
C VAL A 122 6.08 3.02 18.52
N ASP A 123 7.31 3.48 18.35
CA ASP A 123 7.83 3.84 17.03
C ASP A 123 7.94 2.60 16.13
N VAL A 124 7.52 2.76 14.87
CA VAL A 124 7.57 1.69 13.88
C VAL A 124 8.52 2.02 12.73
N TYR A 125 9.23 0.99 12.28
CA TYR A 125 10.28 1.05 11.27
C TYR A 125 10.01 0.06 10.15
N SER A 126 10.46 0.35 8.94
CA SER A 126 10.42 -0.62 7.84
C SER A 126 11.33 -1.81 8.15
N TYR A 127 10.82 -3.03 7.97
CA TYR A 127 11.60 -4.27 8.18
C TYR A 127 12.36 -4.73 6.92
N GLY A 128 11.84 -4.44 5.73
CA GLY A 128 12.48 -4.86 4.47
C GLY A 128 11.76 -5.95 3.68
N ASP A 129 10.49 -6.20 3.94
CA ASP A 129 9.66 -7.21 3.25
C ASP A 129 8.21 -6.70 3.04
N GLY A 130 8.02 -5.38 3.07
CA GLY A 130 6.71 -4.75 3.08
C GLY A 130 6.08 -4.61 4.47
N THR A 131 6.65 -5.23 5.51
CA THR A 131 6.11 -5.13 6.89
C THR A 131 6.84 -4.08 7.73
N VAL A 132 6.26 -3.77 8.89
CA VAL A 132 6.83 -2.89 9.92
C VAL A 132 7.26 -3.65 11.16
N THR A 133 8.29 -3.16 11.82
CA THR A 133 8.82 -3.70 13.08
C THR A 133 8.97 -2.59 14.13
N THR A 134 9.25 -2.97 15.39
CA THR A 134 9.58 -2.03 16.46
C THR A 134 10.98 -1.44 16.27
N THR A 135 11.45 -0.63 17.21
CA THR A 135 12.83 -0.09 17.20
C THR A 135 13.86 -1.19 16.92
N PRO A 136 14.65 -1.07 15.83
CA PRO A 136 15.59 -2.11 15.45
C PRO A 136 16.66 -2.34 16.52
N ALA A 137 16.90 -3.61 16.86
CA ALA A 137 17.88 -4.04 17.85
C ALA A 137 19.25 -4.40 17.25
N ALA A 138 19.40 -4.33 15.92
CA ALA A 138 20.63 -4.66 15.22
C ALA A 138 21.22 -3.42 14.55
N THR A 139 22.54 -3.41 14.39
CA THR A 139 23.23 -2.35 13.65
C THR A 139 22.81 -2.36 12.19
N GLY A 140 22.52 -1.18 11.64
CA GLY A 140 22.05 -1.10 10.28
C GLY A 140 21.45 0.25 9.92
N THR A 141 20.80 0.26 8.76
CA THR A 141 20.09 1.40 8.21
C THR A 141 18.62 1.07 8.15
N TYR A 142 17.81 1.93 8.74
CA TYR A 142 16.38 1.73 8.88
C TYR A 142 15.64 3.04 8.58
N TRP A 143 14.36 2.92 8.27
CA TRP A 143 13.48 4.06 8.06
C TRP A 143 12.34 4.03 9.07
N LYS A 144 12.26 5.05 9.93
CA LYS A 144 11.08 5.27 10.77
C LYS A 144 9.93 5.72 9.89
N VAL A 145 8.79 5.03 9.97
CA VAL A 145 7.60 5.28 9.13
C VAL A 145 6.41 5.81 9.92
N GLY A 146 6.45 5.74 11.26
CA GLY A 146 5.38 6.26 12.10
C GLY A 146 5.46 5.82 13.55
N LYS A 147 4.30 5.83 14.21
CA LYS A 147 4.08 5.34 15.58
C LYS A 147 2.79 4.53 15.63
N SER A 148 2.81 3.37 16.28
CA SER A 148 1.62 2.52 16.41
C SER A 148 0.57 3.16 17.32
N ARG A 149 -0.71 2.96 16.99
CA ARG A 149 -1.86 3.33 17.84
C ARG A 149 -2.46 2.12 18.52
N THR A 150 -2.39 0.96 17.88
CA THR A 150 -2.84 -0.33 18.42
C THR A 150 -1.67 -1.29 18.57
N ALA A 151 -1.86 -2.35 19.37
CA ALA A 151 -0.93 -3.47 19.42
C ALA A 151 -1.29 -4.49 18.32
N SER A 152 -0.29 -5.20 17.81
CA SER A 152 -0.47 -6.25 16.80
C SER A 152 0.63 -7.31 16.88
N THR A 153 0.49 -8.36 16.08
CA THR A 153 1.43 -9.50 15.99
C THR A 153 1.76 -9.80 14.54
N ALA A 154 2.77 -10.64 14.31
CA ALA A 154 3.26 -11.00 12.98
C ALA A 154 2.14 -11.35 11.99
N GLY A 155 2.20 -10.75 10.79
CA GLY A 155 1.28 -10.99 9.69
C GLY A 155 -0.09 -10.32 9.82
N LEU A 156 -0.37 -9.63 10.94
CA LEU A 156 -1.62 -8.92 11.16
C LEU A 156 -1.47 -7.41 10.93
N GLU A 157 -2.60 -6.78 10.63
CA GLU A 157 -2.66 -5.34 10.46
C GLU A 157 -2.46 -4.61 11.80
N ILE A 158 -1.85 -3.44 11.72
CA ILE A 158 -1.61 -2.52 12.83
C ILE A 158 -1.98 -1.11 12.38
N GLU A 159 -2.67 -0.37 13.26
CA GLU A 159 -2.98 1.03 13.01
C GLU A 159 -1.76 1.89 13.37
N VAL A 160 -1.30 2.71 12.43
CA VAL A 160 -0.12 3.55 12.56
C VAL A 160 -0.47 4.99 12.24
N GLU A 161 0.00 5.93 13.06
CA GLU A 161 0.10 7.33 12.68
C GLU A 161 1.35 7.51 11.81
N PRO A 162 1.19 7.72 10.48
CA PRO A 162 2.33 7.78 9.59
C PRO A 162 3.08 9.11 9.77
N CYS A 163 4.40 9.06 9.66
CA CYS A 163 5.23 10.25 9.49
C CYS A 163 5.93 10.21 8.13
N GLN A 164 6.54 11.33 7.72
CA GLN A 164 7.47 11.27 6.59
C GLN A 164 8.59 10.29 6.96
N PRO A 165 9.04 9.41 6.04
CA PRO A 165 10.14 8.49 6.29
C PRO A 165 11.37 9.23 6.82
N ARG A 166 11.90 8.78 7.96
CA ARG A 166 13.11 9.36 8.55
C ARG A 166 14.22 8.32 8.63
N LEU A 167 15.34 8.63 7.97
CA LEU A 167 16.53 7.79 7.99
C LEU A 167 17.02 7.66 9.43
N THR A 168 17.20 6.41 9.86
CA THR A 168 17.69 6.06 11.19
C THR A 168 18.86 5.10 11.05
N LYS A 169 20.02 5.46 11.62
CA LYS A 169 21.18 4.57 11.70
C LYS A 169 21.30 4.01 13.10
N VAL A 170 21.43 2.69 13.19
CA VAL A 170 21.69 2.00 14.45
C VAL A 170 23.16 1.59 14.48
N VAL A 171 23.87 2.02 15.52
CA VAL A 171 25.31 1.73 15.73
C VAL A 171 25.52 0.89 16.99
N ALA A 172 26.54 0.04 16.98
CA ALA A 172 26.78 -0.94 18.06
C ALA A 172 27.27 -0.31 19.35
N ASN A 173 27.93 0.84 19.28
CA ASN A 173 28.46 1.54 20.44
C ASN A 173 28.64 3.04 20.16
N ALA A 174 28.80 3.82 21.22
CA ALA A 174 28.94 5.27 21.13
C ALA A 174 30.27 5.73 20.48
N ALA A 175 31.27 4.85 20.38
CA ALA A 175 32.58 5.20 19.83
C ALA A 175 32.50 5.63 18.35
N THR A 176 31.52 5.12 17.61
CA THR A 176 31.30 5.46 16.19
C THR A 176 30.29 6.59 16.00
N LEU A 177 29.60 7.03 17.06
CA LEU A 177 28.50 7.99 17.00
C LEU A 177 28.89 9.29 16.30
N ALA A 178 30.00 9.90 16.72
CA ALA A 178 30.45 11.19 16.18
C ALA A 178 30.74 11.11 14.68
N THR A 179 31.43 10.05 14.26
CA THR A 179 31.77 9.82 12.84
C THR A 179 30.52 9.52 12.02
N THR A 180 29.58 8.72 12.55
CA THR A 180 28.32 8.42 11.87
C THR A 180 27.42 9.65 11.75
N GLN A 181 27.31 10.48 12.80
CA GLN A 181 26.55 11.72 12.76
C GLN A 181 27.15 12.72 11.76
N ALA A 182 28.48 12.87 11.74
CA ALA A 182 29.16 13.77 10.80
C ALA A 182 29.00 13.32 9.34
N ALA A 183 28.90 12.02 9.07
CA ALA A 183 28.66 11.49 7.74
C ALA A 183 27.20 11.64 7.26
N MET A 184 26.24 11.94 8.14
CA MET A 184 24.83 12.05 7.80
C MET A 184 24.40 13.49 7.56
N VAL A 185 24.31 13.86 6.28
CA VAL A 185 24.13 15.24 5.82
C VAL A 185 22.70 15.79 6.00
N ASN A 186 21.68 14.93 6.26
CA ASN A 186 20.26 15.29 6.15
C ASN A 186 19.40 15.07 7.43
N GLY A 187 19.93 15.28 8.63
CA GLY A 187 19.10 15.26 9.86
C GLY A 187 18.58 13.87 10.25
N ALA A 188 19.32 12.82 9.87
CA ALA A 188 19.02 11.45 10.24
C ALA A 188 19.22 11.18 11.74
N VAL A 189 18.42 10.29 12.30
CA VAL A 189 18.48 9.92 13.73
C VAL A 189 19.54 8.83 13.90
N VAL A 190 20.40 8.95 14.91
CA VAL A 190 21.32 7.86 15.30
C VAL A 190 20.85 7.26 16.61
N ILE A 191 20.65 5.94 16.61
CA ILE A 191 20.38 5.14 17.79
C ILE A 191 21.66 4.38 18.13
N VAL A 192 22.10 4.49 19.38
CA VAL A 192 23.24 3.73 19.91
C VAL A 192 22.69 2.57 20.72
N LEU A 193 23.07 1.34 20.36
CA LEU A 193 22.80 0.17 21.19
C LEU A 193 23.72 0.24 22.42
N GLY A 194 23.14 0.16 23.61
CA GLY A 194 23.93 0.06 24.84
C GLY A 194 24.68 -1.27 24.87
N ALA A 195 25.99 -1.20 25.10
CA ALA A 195 26.79 -2.37 25.46
C ALA A 195 26.60 -2.71 26.94
#